data_AF-A0A2P5N8M3-F1
#
_entry.id   AF-A0A2P5N8M3-F1
#
_cell.length_a   1.000
_cell.length_b   1.000
_cell.length_c   1.000
_cell.angle_alpha   90.00
_cell.angle_beta   90.00
_cell.angle_gamma   90.00
#
_symmetry.space_group_name_H-M   'P 1'
#
loop_
_entity.id
_entity.type
_entity.pdbx_description
1 polymer ?
#
loop_
_entity_poly.entity_id
_entity_poly.type
_entity_poly.pdbx_seq_one_letter_code
_entity_poly.pdbx_strand_id
1 'polypeptide(L)'
;MTAPAKAPRNLGLDFFRGLALIVIFINHMPGNPWFHITPSRLGPSDAAEAFVFLSGFAAALAYGKSFSQAGILLGSVQVLTRCIQLYLAHLALFMAMVFLSISIDRWGLDNLDYFLNQTRDAVKNLLTLRYVPNFIGILPMYLVIMLWLPVVWALSRLHRAAALAFPVVLYLSTIKLNWAFIADPLTGNTWYFNPFCWQLLFFTGFGFGNGWLPMPRASSLLTTVCLLYVVACFPLENAWRYDGLGAITAWREHWLMLLDKSQLGILRYLHFLAMAYLIRLWMLRHPAWLHNRFVGTLITLGQQSLPMFMLGTCLSFVGGMLLDREQANLINSAPVNLAGIAIMLLVAQTLKWLDQKPWKAVREPQAPVATRLWPQQMALAVGLLAMASAPLLLLQHETQTAMVMAQDAADIVVSPLEPEIVTEDVVYQPGQDAIDMPDTL
;
A
#
# COMPACT_ATOMS: atom_id res chain seq x y z
N MET A 1 39.26 -11.83 -16.74
CA MET A 1 38.70 -10.69 -15.97
C MET A 1 37.62 -11.24 -15.06
N THR A 2 37.88 -11.32 -13.75
CA THR A 2 36.87 -11.71 -12.78
C THR A 2 35.79 -10.63 -12.72
N ALA A 3 34.52 -11.01 -12.87
CA ALA A 3 33.42 -10.07 -12.76
C ALA A 3 33.53 -9.33 -11.41
N PRO A 4 33.35 -8.00 -11.37
CA PRO A 4 33.49 -7.23 -10.14
C PRO A 4 32.53 -7.78 -9.09
N ALA A 5 33.04 -8.05 -7.89
CA ALA A 5 32.25 -8.56 -6.78
C ALA A 5 31.06 -7.62 -6.52
N LYS A 6 29.84 -8.17 -6.57
CA LYS A 6 28.61 -7.42 -6.31
C LYS A 6 28.70 -6.82 -4.90
N ALA A 7 28.59 -5.50 -4.79
CA ALA A 7 28.62 -4.81 -3.51
C ALA A 7 27.62 -5.48 -2.53
N PRO A 8 28.02 -5.69 -1.26
CA PRO A 8 27.18 -6.40 -0.30
C PRO A 8 25.85 -5.68 -0.10
N ARG A 9 24.76 -6.46 -0.12
CA ARG A 9 23.39 -5.96 0.05
C ARG A 9 23.19 -5.44 1.48
N ASN A 10 22.48 -4.32 1.64
CA ASN A 10 22.20 -3.75 2.95
C ASN A 10 21.05 -4.53 3.64
N LEU A 11 21.41 -5.50 4.49
CA LEU A 11 20.46 -6.35 5.21
C LEU A 11 19.57 -5.58 6.21
N GLY A 12 20.10 -4.53 6.83
CA GLY A 12 19.33 -3.69 7.75
C GLY A 12 18.18 -2.99 7.03
N LEU A 13 18.44 -2.47 5.84
CA LEU A 13 17.41 -1.85 5.00
C LEU A 13 16.29 -2.84 4.65
N ASP A 14 16.65 -4.06 4.22
CA ASP A 14 15.65 -5.09 3.90
C ASP A 14 14.86 -5.50 5.15
N PHE A 15 15.51 -5.66 6.30
CA PHE A 15 14.85 -5.98 7.56
C PHE A 15 13.77 -4.94 7.91
N PHE A 16 14.10 -3.65 7.94
CA PHE A 16 13.13 -2.62 8.33
C PHE A 16 12.01 -2.46 7.32
N ARG A 17 12.26 -2.73 6.03
CA ARG A 17 11.18 -2.82 5.03
C ARG A 17 10.23 -3.97 5.35
N GLY A 18 10.78 -5.13 5.73
CA GLY A 18 9.97 -6.29 6.13
C GLY A 18 9.13 -6.02 7.38
N LEU A 19 9.75 -5.42 8.40
CA LEU A 19 9.05 -5.00 9.61
C LEU A 19 7.94 -3.98 9.32
N ALA A 20 8.23 -2.98 8.48
CA ALA A 20 7.23 -1.99 8.08
C ALA A 20 6.03 -2.63 7.38
N LEU A 21 6.25 -3.63 6.52
CA LEU A 21 5.16 -4.35 5.83
C LEU A 21 4.27 -5.14 6.79
N ILE A 22 4.84 -5.75 7.84
CA ILE A 22 4.05 -6.42 8.89
C ILE A 22 3.23 -5.39 9.68
N VAL A 23 3.85 -4.27 10.09
CA VAL A 23 3.15 -3.21 10.83
C VAL A 23 2.04 -2.59 9.97
N ILE A 24 2.30 -2.36 8.68
CA ILE A 24 1.28 -1.91 7.72
C ILE A 24 0.13 -2.92 7.68
N PHE A 25 0.40 -4.21 7.49
CA PHE A 25 -0.63 -5.25 7.49
C PHE A 25 -1.50 -5.21 8.77
N ILE A 26 -0.88 -5.15 9.95
CA ILE A 26 -1.60 -5.09 11.23
C ILE A 26 -2.47 -3.84 11.31
N ASN A 27 -1.92 -2.68 10.97
CA ASN A 27 -2.59 -1.40 11.11
C ASN A 27 -3.64 -1.11 10.04
N HIS A 28 -3.54 -1.77 8.89
CA HIS A 28 -4.52 -1.65 7.80
C HIS A 28 -5.70 -2.59 7.96
N MET A 29 -5.77 -3.40 9.02
CA MET A 29 -6.98 -4.15 9.39
C MET A 29 -7.90 -3.26 10.24
N PRO A 30 -9.05 -2.79 9.71
CA PRO A 30 -10.01 -2.04 10.53
C PRO A 30 -10.48 -2.87 11.72
N GLY A 31 -10.73 -2.20 12.85
CA GLY A 31 -11.16 -2.86 14.09
C GLY A 31 -10.10 -3.72 14.79
N ASN A 32 -8.88 -3.82 14.27
CA ASN A 32 -7.85 -4.67 14.87
C ASN A 32 -7.22 -4.05 16.12
N PRO A 33 -7.38 -4.65 17.32
CA PRO A 33 -6.84 -4.09 18.56
C PRO A 33 -5.31 -4.13 18.62
N TRP A 34 -4.66 -4.96 17.80
CA TRP A 34 -3.20 -5.00 17.71
C TRP A 34 -2.61 -3.68 17.20
N PHE A 35 -3.40 -2.87 16.48
CA PHE A 35 -3.05 -1.50 16.13
C PHE A 35 -2.48 -0.75 17.36
N HIS A 36 -3.08 -0.93 18.54
CA HIS A 36 -2.74 -0.16 19.73
C HIS A 36 -1.37 -0.51 20.35
N ILE A 37 -0.76 -1.62 19.93
CA ILE A 37 0.53 -2.09 20.42
C ILE A 37 1.63 -2.06 19.33
N THR A 38 1.31 -1.63 18.11
CA THR A 38 2.34 -1.45 17.08
C THR A 38 3.18 -0.20 17.36
N PRO A 39 4.40 -0.10 16.77
CA PRO A 39 5.24 1.08 16.91
C PRO A 39 4.57 2.39 16.48
N SER A 40 3.49 2.31 15.70
CA SER A 40 2.66 3.44 15.26
C SER A 40 1.95 4.17 16.40
N ARG A 41 1.89 3.58 17.61
CA ARG A 41 1.40 4.26 18.82
C ARG A 41 2.50 4.90 19.66
N LEU A 42 3.77 4.88 19.23
CA LEU A 42 4.84 5.56 19.95
C LEU A 42 4.83 7.09 19.73
N GLY A 43 4.18 7.57 18.67
CA GLY A 43 4.07 8.98 18.34
C GLY A 43 3.49 9.15 16.92
N PRO A 44 3.51 10.36 16.36
CA PRO A 44 2.74 10.68 15.16
C PRO A 44 3.21 9.97 13.88
N SER A 45 4.46 9.52 13.79
CA SER A 45 4.94 8.77 12.62
C SER A 45 4.77 7.27 12.79
N ASP A 46 4.47 6.56 11.71
CA ASP A 46 4.25 5.13 11.67
C ASP A 46 5.09 4.42 10.60
N ALA A 47 4.65 3.22 10.19
CA ALA A 47 5.35 2.39 9.22
C ALA A 47 5.35 2.98 7.81
N ALA A 48 4.40 3.87 7.47
CA ALA A 48 4.38 4.56 6.18
C ALA A 48 5.61 5.46 6.02
N GLU A 49 5.97 6.26 7.03
CA GLU A 49 7.17 7.09 6.99
C GLU A 49 8.42 6.23 6.84
N ALA A 50 8.54 5.16 7.63
CA ALA A 50 9.66 4.24 7.51
C ALA A 50 9.75 3.63 6.10
N PHE A 51 8.63 3.18 5.55
CA PHE A 51 8.59 2.55 4.23
C PHE A 51 8.97 3.53 3.11
N VAL A 52 8.49 4.78 3.16
CA VAL A 52 8.82 5.84 2.19
C VAL A 52 10.28 6.27 2.27
N PHE A 53 10.79 6.51 3.47
CA PHE A 53 12.20 6.82 3.68
C PHE A 53 13.13 5.70 3.18
N LEU A 54 12.86 4.45 3.57
CA LEU A 54 13.66 3.29 3.17
C LEU A 54 13.59 3.03 1.66
N SER A 55 12.46 3.37 1.03
CA SER A 55 12.31 3.29 -0.41
C SER A 55 13.16 4.34 -1.13
N GLY A 56 13.22 5.57 -0.62
CA GLY A 56 14.14 6.59 -1.11
C GLY A 56 15.60 6.18 -0.97
N PHE A 57 15.98 5.64 0.20
CA PHE A 57 17.32 5.11 0.44
C PHE A 57 17.67 3.97 -0.52
N ALA A 58 16.76 3.01 -0.73
CA ALA A 58 16.95 1.91 -1.67
C ALA A 58 17.05 2.41 -3.12
N ALA A 59 16.25 3.42 -3.49
CA ALA A 59 16.29 4.04 -4.80
C ALA A 59 17.66 4.69 -5.07
N ALA A 60 18.27 5.33 -4.08
CA ALA A 60 19.64 5.85 -4.21
C ALA A 60 20.64 4.73 -4.53
N LEU A 61 20.56 3.60 -3.83
CA LEU A 61 21.44 2.47 -4.07
C LEU A 61 21.21 1.79 -5.43
N ALA A 62 19.96 1.71 -5.87
CA ALA A 62 19.56 1.02 -7.10
C ALA A 62 19.79 1.88 -8.36
N TYR A 63 19.30 3.12 -8.35
CA TYR A 63 19.31 4.00 -9.52
C TYR A 63 20.50 4.96 -9.52
N GLY A 64 21.09 5.29 -8.37
CA GLY A 64 22.24 6.21 -8.31
C GLY A 64 23.41 5.75 -9.18
N LYS A 65 23.71 4.44 -9.17
CA LYS A 65 24.71 3.84 -10.07
C LYS A 65 24.30 3.91 -11.52
N SER A 66 23.06 3.53 -11.84
CA SER A 66 22.51 3.55 -13.20
C SER A 66 22.62 4.95 -13.82
N PHE A 67 22.19 5.98 -13.12
CA PHE A 67 22.32 7.36 -13.59
C PHE A 67 23.79 7.81 -13.71
N SER A 68 24.66 7.43 -12.77
CA SER A 68 26.08 7.82 -12.80
C SER A 68 26.90 7.13 -13.88
N GLN A 69 26.55 5.89 -14.27
CA GLN A 69 27.32 5.07 -15.19
C GLN A 69 26.71 5.00 -16.60
N ALA A 70 25.38 4.95 -16.69
CA ALA A 70 24.63 4.82 -17.95
C ALA A 70 23.97 6.14 -18.40
N GLY A 71 24.05 7.20 -17.59
CA GLY A 71 23.51 8.52 -17.92
C GLY A 71 22.03 8.68 -17.62
N ILE A 72 21.51 9.91 -17.81
CA ILE A 72 20.14 10.27 -17.44
C ILE A 72 19.08 9.51 -18.24
N LEU A 73 19.32 9.25 -19.52
CA LEU A 73 18.34 8.59 -20.38
C LEU A 73 18.08 7.15 -19.93
N LEU A 74 19.14 6.33 -19.84
CA LEU A 74 19.01 4.93 -19.42
C LEU A 74 18.56 4.80 -17.96
N GLY A 75 19.03 5.67 -17.08
CA GLY A 75 18.51 5.74 -15.70
C GLY A 75 17.02 6.08 -15.66
N SER A 76 16.54 7.00 -16.51
CA SER A 76 15.12 7.36 -16.61
C SER A 76 14.27 6.22 -17.16
N VAL A 77 14.76 5.46 -18.14
CA VAL A 77 14.08 4.26 -18.64
C VAL A 77 13.87 3.25 -17.51
N GLN A 78 14.90 2.99 -16.70
CA GLN A 78 14.80 2.07 -15.57
C GLN A 78 13.78 2.55 -14.51
N VAL A 79 13.75 3.85 -14.25
CA VAL A 79 12.74 4.47 -13.37
C VAL A 79 11.34 4.31 -13.97
N LEU A 80 11.16 4.60 -15.26
CA LEU A 80 9.87 4.48 -15.94
C LEU A 80 9.36 3.04 -15.96
N THR A 81 10.23 2.06 -16.20
CA THR A 81 9.87 0.63 -16.09
C THR A 81 9.36 0.32 -14.68
N ARG A 82 9.97 0.90 -13.64
CA ARG A 82 9.49 0.74 -12.27
C ARG A 82 8.14 1.44 -12.05
N CYS A 83 7.94 2.64 -12.60
CA CYS A 83 6.66 3.34 -12.51
C CYS A 83 5.53 2.55 -13.17
N ILE A 84 5.79 1.91 -14.33
CA ILE A 84 4.81 1.02 -14.99
C ILE A 84 4.45 -0.16 -14.08
N GLN A 85 5.43 -0.79 -13.43
CA GLN A 85 5.16 -1.87 -12.47
C GLN A 85 4.28 -1.40 -11.30
N LEU A 86 4.56 -0.22 -10.75
CA LEU A 86 3.76 0.36 -9.65
C LEU A 86 2.34 0.70 -10.11
N TYR A 87 2.19 1.24 -11.32
CA TYR A 87 0.90 1.54 -11.92
C TYR A 87 0.06 0.27 -12.14
N LEU A 88 0.64 -0.75 -12.77
CA LEU A 88 -0.04 -2.03 -12.98
C LEU A 88 -0.37 -2.72 -11.65
N ALA A 89 0.52 -2.64 -10.66
CA ALA A 89 0.26 -3.15 -9.32
C ALA A 89 -0.91 -2.42 -8.64
N HIS A 90 -1.00 -1.10 -8.79
CA HIS A 90 -2.13 -0.32 -8.28
C HIS A 90 -3.45 -0.75 -8.92
N LEU A 91 -3.50 -0.90 -10.24
CA LEU A 91 -4.71 -1.38 -10.94
C LEU A 91 -5.07 -2.82 -10.54
N ALA A 92 -4.08 -3.71 -10.49
CA ALA A 92 -4.30 -5.11 -10.10
C ALA A 92 -4.79 -5.23 -8.65
N LEU A 93 -4.22 -4.44 -7.74
CA LEU A 93 -4.64 -4.39 -6.35
C LEU A 93 -6.06 -3.85 -6.23
N PHE A 94 -6.39 -2.77 -6.96
CA PHE A 94 -7.76 -2.27 -7.02
C PHE A 94 -8.75 -3.36 -7.48
N MET A 95 -8.47 -4.03 -8.59
CA MET A 95 -9.34 -5.11 -9.10
C MET A 95 -9.48 -6.27 -8.10
N ALA A 96 -8.39 -6.66 -7.42
CA ALA A 96 -8.44 -7.68 -6.38
C ALA A 96 -9.33 -7.25 -5.20
N MET A 97 -9.26 -5.98 -4.80
CA MET A 97 -10.05 -5.42 -3.72
C MET A 97 -11.55 -5.33 -4.08
N VAL A 98 -11.88 -4.93 -5.32
CA VAL A 98 -13.25 -4.99 -5.85
C VAL A 98 -13.79 -6.41 -5.83
N PHE A 99 -13.01 -7.37 -6.35
CA PHE A 99 -13.40 -8.78 -6.36
C PHE A 99 -13.68 -9.31 -4.95
N LEU A 100 -12.80 -9.01 -3.98
CA LEU A 100 -12.97 -9.42 -2.59
C LEU A 100 -14.22 -8.77 -1.95
N SER A 101 -14.46 -7.49 -2.22
CA SER A 101 -15.63 -6.76 -1.69
C SER A 101 -16.94 -7.36 -2.20
N ILE A 102 -17.04 -7.64 -3.51
CA ILE A 102 -18.24 -8.27 -4.12
C ILE A 102 -18.42 -9.71 -3.63
N SER A 103 -17.34 -10.49 -3.54
CA SER A 103 -17.42 -11.92 -3.20
C SER A 103 -17.86 -12.19 -1.76
N ILE A 104 -17.64 -11.23 -0.86
CA ILE A 104 -17.88 -11.42 0.58
C ILE A 104 -19.16 -10.69 1.03
N ASP A 105 -19.77 -9.86 0.17
CA ASP A 105 -21.06 -9.13 0.33
C ASP A 105 -21.28 -8.52 1.73
N ARG A 106 -20.18 -8.09 2.36
CA ARG A 106 -20.19 -7.74 3.79
C ARG A 106 -19.38 -6.52 4.15
N TRP A 107 -18.61 -5.95 3.22
CA TRP A 107 -17.82 -4.75 3.48
C TRP A 107 -17.67 -3.89 2.24
N GLY A 108 -18.19 -2.66 2.34
CA GLY A 108 -17.90 -1.59 1.40
C GLY A 108 -16.50 -1.04 1.66
N LEU A 109 -15.69 -0.95 0.62
CA LEU A 109 -14.54 -0.05 0.64
C LEU A 109 -15.08 1.37 0.61
N ASP A 110 -14.62 2.24 1.52
CA ASP A 110 -14.93 3.67 1.44
C ASP A 110 -14.61 4.19 0.03
N ASN A 111 -15.60 4.86 -0.56
CA ASN A 111 -15.60 5.41 -1.93
C ASN A 111 -15.73 4.39 -3.07
N LEU A 112 -15.95 3.09 -2.81
CA LEU A 112 -16.20 2.11 -3.87
C LEU A 112 -17.55 2.34 -4.58
N ASP A 113 -18.48 3.01 -3.91
CA ASP A 113 -19.78 3.41 -4.46
C ASP A 113 -19.63 4.19 -5.77
N TYR A 114 -18.59 5.01 -5.93
CA TYR A 114 -18.34 5.70 -7.19
C TYR A 114 -18.10 4.70 -8.33
N PHE A 115 -17.32 3.65 -8.07
CA PHE A 115 -17.03 2.61 -9.05
C PHE A 115 -18.24 1.73 -9.36
N LEU A 116 -19.04 1.38 -8.34
CA LEU A 116 -20.22 0.52 -8.53
C LEU A 116 -21.37 1.27 -9.22
N ASN A 117 -21.61 2.53 -8.87
CA ASN A 117 -22.72 3.31 -9.39
C ASN A 117 -22.39 4.05 -10.71
N GLN A 118 -21.12 4.39 -10.97
CA GLN A 118 -20.68 5.17 -12.13
C GLN A 118 -19.46 4.53 -12.82
N THR A 119 -19.50 3.21 -13.03
CA THR A 119 -18.34 2.40 -13.46
C THR A 119 -17.59 2.96 -14.66
N ARG A 120 -18.28 3.45 -15.69
CA ARG A 120 -17.64 3.98 -16.89
C ARG A 120 -16.69 5.15 -16.59
N ASP A 121 -17.14 6.11 -15.79
CA ASP A 121 -16.34 7.28 -15.46
C ASP A 121 -15.34 6.98 -14.34
N ALA A 122 -15.70 6.09 -13.42
CA ALA A 122 -14.77 5.59 -12.41
C ALA A 122 -13.58 4.86 -13.03
N VAL A 123 -13.76 4.04 -14.07
CA VAL A 123 -12.66 3.39 -14.80
C VAL A 123 -11.75 4.43 -15.46
N LYS A 124 -12.31 5.44 -16.13
CA LYS A 124 -11.49 6.52 -16.73
C LYS A 124 -10.71 7.29 -15.66
N ASN A 125 -11.36 7.61 -14.55
CA ASN A 125 -10.74 8.34 -13.46
C ASN A 125 -9.70 7.50 -12.71
N LEU A 126 -9.90 6.18 -12.61
CA LEU A 126 -8.90 5.25 -12.06
C LEU A 126 -7.65 5.21 -12.94
N LEU A 127 -7.82 5.03 -14.25
CA LEU A 127 -6.70 4.97 -15.21
C LEU A 127 -5.91 6.29 -15.28
N THR A 128 -6.57 7.41 -15.01
CA THR A 128 -5.93 8.74 -14.94
C THR A 128 -5.48 9.14 -13.53
N LEU A 129 -5.62 8.24 -12.54
CA LEU A 129 -5.33 8.47 -11.12
C LEU A 129 -6.10 9.66 -10.50
N ARG A 130 -7.23 10.07 -11.10
CA ARG A 130 -8.19 11.03 -10.54
C ARG A 130 -9.16 10.38 -9.55
N TYR A 131 -9.30 9.05 -9.64
CA TYR A 131 -9.99 8.23 -8.68
C TYR A 131 -8.98 7.27 -8.03
N VAL A 132 -8.70 7.50 -6.74
CA VAL A 132 -7.77 6.71 -5.93
C VAL A 132 -8.50 6.31 -4.65
N PRO A 133 -9.07 5.10 -4.61
CA PRO A 133 -9.73 4.59 -3.42
C PRO A 133 -8.82 4.58 -2.19
N ASN A 134 -9.45 4.64 -1.03
CA ASN A 134 -8.76 4.41 0.24
C ASN A 134 -8.12 3.00 0.24
N PHE A 135 -7.26 2.74 1.23
CA PHE A 135 -6.38 1.56 1.32
C PHE A 135 -5.18 1.51 0.37
N ILE A 136 -5.29 1.97 -0.88
CA ILE A 136 -4.26 1.74 -1.93
C ILE A 136 -3.48 3.00 -2.33
N GLY A 137 -3.76 4.14 -1.71
CA GLY A 137 -3.26 5.46 -2.11
C GLY A 137 -1.73 5.67 -2.02
N ILE A 138 -1.00 4.80 -1.32
CA ILE A 138 0.46 4.92 -1.23
C ILE A 138 1.14 4.61 -2.59
N LEU A 139 0.56 3.73 -3.42
CA LEU A 139 1.17 3.33 -4.70
C LEU A 139 1.18 4.48 -5.73
N PRO A 140 0.06 5.19 -5.99
CA PRO A 140 0.08 6.38 -6.84
C PRO A 140 1.03 7.46 -6.34
N MET A 141 1.11 7.68 -5.02
CA MET A 141 2.09 8.61 -4.45
C MET A 141 3.52 8.23 -4.84
N TYR A 142 3.92 6.95 -4.69
CA TYR A 142 5.24 6.50 -5.12
C TYR A 142 5.50 6.68 -6.61
N LEU A 143 4.49 6.44 -7.45
CA LEU A 143 4.60 6.64 -8.88
C LEU A 143 5.00 8.08 -9.19
N VAL A 144 4.30 9.07 -8.62
CA VAL A 144 4.60 10.50 -8.83
C VAL A 144 6.00 10.86 -8.33
N ILE A 145 6.35 10.43 -7.12
CA ILE A 145 7.67 10.73 -6.51
C ILE A 145 8.81 10.14 -7.35
N MET A 146 8.64 8.92 -7.85
CA MET A 146 9.62 8.25 -8.71
C MET A 146 9.80 9.00 -10.04
N LEU A 147 8.75 9.59 -10.60
CA LEU A 147 8.86 10.42 -11.82
C LEU A 147 9.67 11.71 -11.59
N TRP A 148 9.76 12.23 -10.37
CA TRP A 148 10.65 13.35 -10.04
C TRP A 148 12.10 12.94 -9.81
N LEU A 149 12.40 11.65 -9.69
CA LEU A 149 13.76 11.17 -9.44
C LEU A 149 14.78 11.60 -10.51
N PRO A 150 14.50 11.47 -11.83
CA PRO A 150 15.40 11.97 -12.87
C PRO A 150 15.64 13.48 -12.77
N VAL A 151 14.63 14.26 -12.39
CA VAL A 151 14.72 15.72 -12.21
C VAL A 151 15.64 16.05 -11.05
N VAL A 152 15.43 15.45 -9.87
CA VAL A 152 16.28 15.67 -8.69
C VAL A 152 17.72 15.22 -8.97
N TRP A 153 17.89 14.11 -9.68
CA TRP A 153 19.22 13.67 -10.10
C TRP A 153 19.87 14.67 -11.06
N ALA A 154 19.15 15.19 -12.06
CA ALA A 154 19.67 16.21 -12.96
C ALA A 154 20.10 17.48 -12.21
N LEU A 155 19.31 17.95 -11.24
CA LEU A 155 19.67 19.07 -10.36
C LEU A 155 20.96 18.78 -9.58
N SER A 156 21.20 17.54 -9.17
CA SER A 156 22.43 17.15 -8.47
C SER A 156 23.69 17.28 -9.32
N ARG A 157 23.53 17.29 -10.66
CA ARG A 157 24.63 17.54 -11.61
C ARG A 157 25.02 19.00 -11.71
N LEU A 158 24.08 19.91 -11.42
CA LEU A 158 24.36 21.34 -11.29
C LEU A 158 25.03 21.61 -9.94
N HIS A 159 24.34 21.25 -8.85
CA HIS A 159 24.87 21.39 -7.50
C HIS A 159 24.10 20.48 -6.52
N ARG A 160 24.81 19.86 -5.57
CA ARG A 160 24.19 18.98 -4.57
C ARG A 160 23.13 19.71 -3.74
N ALA A 161 23.36 20.99 -3.42
CA ALA A 161 22.37 21.79 -2.69
C ALA A 161 21.10 22.05 -3.51
N ALA A 162 21.16 22.11 -4.85
CA ALA A 162 19.96 22.28 -5.67
C ALA A 162 19.06 21.05 -5.60
N ALA A 163 19.65 19.85 -5.63
CA ALA A 163 18.92 18.59 -5.45
C ALA A 163 18.29 18.46 -4.05
N LEU A 164 18.97 18.96 -3.00
CA LEU A 164 18.43 18.97 -1.64
C LEU A 164 17.42 20.10 -1.40
N ALA A 165 17.53 21.22 -2.12
CA ALA A 165 16.60 22.33 -2.03
C ALA A 165 15.27 22.01 -2.71
N PHE A 166 15.27 21.27 -3.83
CA PHE A 166 14.05 20.87 -4.54
C PHE A 166 12.95 20.29 -3.62
N PRO A 167 13.21 19.23 -2.84
CA PRO A 167 12.17 18.65 -1.99
C PRO A 167 11.70 19.61 -0.89
N VAL A 168 12.58 20.45 -0.35
CA VAL A 168 12.23 21.43 0.68
C VAL A 168 11.35 22.54 0.11
N VAL A 169 11.73 23.11 -1.04
CA VAL A 169 10.98 24.18 -1.70
C VAL A 169 9.60 23.68 -2.14
N LEU A 170 9.52 22.46 -2.69
CA LEU A 170 8.25 21.87 -3.10
C LEU A 170 7.33 21.64 -1.90
N TYR A 171 7.86 21.12 -0.78
CA TYR A 171 7.11 20.95 0.46
C TYR A 171 6.57 22.29 0.98
N LEU A 172 7.43 23.30 1.14
CA LEU A 172 7.03 24.62 1.66
C LEU A 172 6.03 25.32 0.74
N SER A 173 6.20 25.19 -0.58
CA SER A 173 5.26 25.73 -1.58
C SER A 173 3.91 25.04 -1.46
N THR A 174 3.89 23.74 -1.22
CA THR A 174 2.66 22.97 -1.04
C THR A 174 1.88 23.41 0.19
N ILE A 175 2.56 23.58 1.33
CA ILE A 175 1.92 24.08 2.56
C ILE A 175 1.35 25.49 2.36
N LYS A 176 2.07 26.35 1.62
CA LYS A 176 1.62 27.73 1.37
C LYS A 176 0.48 27.83 0.36
N LEU A 177 0.50 26.99 -0.68
CA LEU A 177 -0.41 27.06 -1.83
C LEU A 177 -1.52 26.00 -1.79
N ASN A 178 -1.52 25.12 -0.78
CA ASN A 178 -2.44 24.00 -0.62
C ASN A 178 -2.53 23.09 -1.85
N TRP A 179 -1.37 22.74 -2.44
CA TRP A 179 -1.33 21.86 -3.61
C TRP A 179 -1.65 20.42 -3.24
N ALA A 180 -2.67 19.84 -3.88
CA ALA A 180 -2.99 18.42 -3.75
C ALA A 180 -3.67 17.92 -5.02
N PHE A 181 -3.54 16.62 -5.28
CA PHE A 181 -4.32 15.96 -6.33
C PHE A 181 -5.68 15.52 -5.81
N ILE A 182 -6.69 15.53 -6.68
CA ILE A 182 -8.02 14.99 -6.38
C ILE A 182 -7.96 13.46 -6.44
N ALA A 183 -8.48 12.81 -5.40
CA ALA A 183 -8.60 11.35 -5.27
C ALA A 183 -10.02 10.85 -5.51
N ASP A 184 -11.03 11.70 -5.30
CA ASP A 184 -12.41 11.34 -5.57
C ASP A 184 -13.12 12.52 -6.25
N PRO A 185 -13.49 12.37 -7.53
CA PRO A 185 -14.19 13.40 -8.29
C PRO A 185 -15.60 13.73 -7.75
N LEU A 186 -16.25 12.82 -7.01
CA LEU A 186 -17.58 13.07 -6.47
C LEU A 186 -17.55 13.95 -5.23
N THR A 187 -16.67 13.62 -4.29
CA THR A 187 -16.56 14.34 -3.00
C THR A 187 -15.60 15.51 -3.06
N GLY A 188 -14.71 15.56 -4.06
CA GLY A 188 -13.60 16.51 -4.12
C GLY A 188 -12.47 16.17 -3.16
N ASN A 189 -12.52 15.02 -2.49
CA ASN A 189 -11.47 14.58 -1.57
C ASN A 189 -10.12 14.48 -2.28
N THR A 190 -9.07 14.94 -1.60
CA THR A 190 -7.70 14.91 -2.12
C THR A 190 -7.01 13.59 -1.83
N TRP A 191 -5.89 13.33 -2.51
CA TRP A 191 -5.04 12.17 -2.22
C TRP A 191 -4.63 12.16 -0.75
N TYR A 192 -4.95 11.05 -0.07
CA TYR A 192 -4.57 10.85 1.32
C TYR A 192 -3.06 10.98 1.50
N PHE A 193 -2.25 10.35 0.64
CA PHE A 193 -0.81 10.57 0.64
C PHE A 193 -0.45 11.64 -0.39
N ASN A 194 -0.33 12.90 0.02
CA ASN A 194 -0.01 13.99 -0.90
C ASN A 194 1.44 13.86 -1.41
N PRO A 195 1.69 13.55 -2.71
CA PRO A 195 3.04 13.33 -3.20
C PRO A 195 3.91 14.59 -3.09
N PHE A 196 3.34 15.79 -3.18
CA PHE A 196 4.09 17.04 -3.05
C PHE A 196 4.71 17.23 -1.65
N CYS A 197 4.12 16.59 -0.63
CA CYS A 197 4.64 16.59 0.73
C CYS A 197 5.51 15.38 1.02
N TRP A 198 5.01 14.18 0.71
CA TRP A 198 5.67 12.91 1.03
C TRP A 198 6.98 12.67 0.27
N GLN A 199 7.17 13.34 -0.86
CA GLN A 199 8.46 13.39 -1.57
C GLN A 199 9.61 13.89 -0.67
N LEU A 200 9.33 14.75 0.30
CA LEU A 200 10.35 15.24 1.24
C LEU A 200 11.02 14.07 1.98
N LEU A 201 10.21 13.13 2.47
CA LEU A 201 10.70 11.97 3.21
C LEU A 201 11.46 11.00 2.30
N PHE A 202 10.94 10.76 1.09
CA PHE A 202 11.60 9.93 0.09
C PHE A 202 12.97 10.50 -0.29
N PHE A 203 13.04 11.79 -0.64
CA PHE A 203 14.31 12.42 -1.04
C PHE A 203 15.26 12.66 0.15
N THR A 204 14.75 12.72 1.39
CA THR A 204 15.61 12.65 2.58
C THR A 204 16.32 11.29 2.64
N GLY A 205 15.58 10.19 2.49
CA GLY A 205 16.15 8.84 2.43
C GLY A 205 17.13 8.69 1.25
N PHE A 206 16.76 9.21 0.08
CA PHE A 206 17.63 9.23 -1.10
C PHE A 206 18.93 10.00 -0.85
N GLY A 207 18.84 11.19 -0.25
CA GLY A 207 19.99 12.04 0.07
C GLY A 207 20.97 11.35 1.01
N PHE A 208 20.48 10.62 2.02
CA PHE A 208 21.34 9.78 2.87
C PHE A 208 21.93 8.59 2.11
N GLY A 209 21.13 7.88 1.31
CA GLY A 209 21.57 6.71 0.55
C GLY A 209 22.62 7.01 -0.52
N ASN A 210 22.56 8.21 -1.11
CA ASN A 210 23.50 8.68 -2.14
C ASN A 210 24.69 9.49 -1.56
N GLY A 211 24.75 9.66 -0.24
CA GLY A 211 25.83 10.39 0.45
C GLY A 211 25.79 11.91 0.30
N TRP A 212 24.66 12.49 -0.11
CA TRP A 212 24.47 13.95 -0.17
C TRP A 212 24.26 14.57 1.20
N LEU A 213 23.56 13.85 2.08
CA LEU A 213 23.36 14.21 3.47
C LEU A 213 24.37 13.49 4.35
N PRO A 214 25.11 14.19 5.22
CA PRO A 214 26.05 13.56 6.13
C PRO A 214 25.30 12.73 7.18
N MET A 215 25.77 11.51 7.43
CA MET A 215 25.22 10.70 8.52
C MET A 215 25.53 11.35 9.87
N PRO A 216 24.52 11.58 10.72
CA PRO A 216 24.74 12.20 12.03
C PRO A 216 25.63 11.31 12.90
N ARG A 217 26.65 11.92 13.52
CA ARG A 217 27.53 11.24 14.48
C ARG A 217 26.77 10.91 15.77
N ALA A 218 27.23 9.90 16.49
CA ALA A 218 26.70 9.60 17.82
C ALA A 218 27.07 10.76 18.76
N SER A 219 26.06 11.37 19.38
CA SER A 219 26.20 12.46 20.34
C SER A 219 25.24 12.22 21.48
N SER A 220 25.70 12.33 22.72
CA SER A 220 24.85 12.19 23.91
C SER A 220 23.73 13.24 23.90
N LEU A 221 24.06 14.49 23.60
CA LEU A 221 23.08 15.59 23.51
C LEU A 221 22.00 15.29 22.46
N LEU A 222 22.39 14.94 21.23
CA LEU A 222 21.41 14.64 20.18
C LEU A 222 20.56 13.42 20.52
N THR A 223 21.16 12.39 21.14
CA THR A 223 20.42 11.21 21.62
C THR A 223 19.38 11.58 22.66
N THR A 224 19.74 12.39 23.65
CA THR A 224 18.82 12.87 24.69
C THR A 224 17.72 13.73 24.09
N VAL A 225 18.03 14.65 23.17
CA VAL A 225 17.02 15.47 22.48
C VAL A 225 16.04 14.61 21.69
N CYS A 226 16.54 13.66 20.89
CA CYS A 226 15.67 12.75 20.13
C CYS A 226 14.81 11.89 21.06
N LEU A 227 15.37 11.37 22.15
CA LEU A 227 14.64 10.56 23.11
C LEU A 227 13.53 11.36 23.81
N LEU A 228 13.85 12.55 24.32
CA LEU A 228 12.89 13.45 24.96
C LEU A 228 11.78 13.85 23.98
N TYR A 229 12.13 14.13 22.73
CA TYR A 229 11.15 14.48 21.70
C TYR A 229 10.19 13.32 21.38
N VAL A 230 10.71 12.09 21.19
CA VAL A 230 9.87 10.90 20.97
C VAL A 230 8.94 10.66 22.16
N VAL A 231 9.44 10.74 23.39
CA VAL A 231 8.63 10.59 24.60
C VAL A 231 7.56 11.69 24.69
N ALA A 232 7.91 12.94 24.37
CA ALA A 232 6.97 14.06 24.37
C ALA A 232 5.88 13.91 23.30
N CYS A 233 6.17 13.26 22.17
CA CYS A 233 5.17 12.99 21.13
C CYS A 233 4.16 11.88 21.48
N PHE A 234 4.45 11.04 22.47
CA PHE A 234 3.60 9.90 22.81
C PHE A 234 2.14 10.27 23.17
N PRO A 235 1.87 11.32 23.98
CA PRO A 235 0.50 11.70 24.30
C PRO A 235 -0.27 12.28 23.10
N LEU A 236 0.42 12.93 22.15
CA LEU A 236 -0.19 13.54 20.97
C LEU A 236 -0.85 12.50 20.05
N GLU A 237 -0.26 11.31 19.95
CA GLU A 237 -0.81 10.22 19.13
C GLU A 237 -1.86 9.39 19.90
N ASN A 238 -1.80 9.38 21.23
CA ASN A 238 -2.68 8.60 22.09
C ASN A 238 -3.67 9.47 22.86
N ALA A 239 -4.10 10.60 22.30
CA ALA A 239 -4.97 11.56 22.97
C ALA A 239 -6.25 10.94 23.53
N TRP A 240 -6.80 9.92 22.87
CA TRP A 240 -7.96 9.15 23.34
C TRP A 240 -7.78 8.55 24.75
N ARG A 241 -6.54 8.20 25.15
CA ARG A 241 -6.24 7.72 26.52
C ARG A 241 -6.34 8.83 27.57
N TYR A 242 -6.41 10.06 27.12
CA TYR A 242 -6.36 11.29 27.90
C TYR A 242 -7.57 12.18 27.63
N ASP A 243 -8.67 11.67 27.06
CA ASP A 243 -9.86 12.46 26.74
C ASP A 243 -10.49 13.15 27.98
N GLY A 244 -10.18 12.67 29.20
CA GLY A 244 -10.52 13.35 30.46
C GLY A 244 -9.57 14.46 30.90
N LEU A 245 -8.47 14.68 30.19
CA LEU A 245 -7.46 15.71 30.46
C LEU A 245 -7.52 16.78 29.37
N GLY A 246 -8.43 17.75 29.52
CA GLY A 246 -8.65 18.81 28.53
C GLY A 246 -7.39 19.56 28.09
N ALA A 247 -6.36 19.63 28.95
CA ALA A 247 -5.07 20.20 28.59
C ALA A 247 -4.34 19.43 27.47
N ILE A 248 -4.41 18.09 27.45
CA ILE A 248 -3.75 17.27 26.42
C ILE A 248 -4.52 17.37 25.09
N THR A 249 -5.85 17.36 25.15
CA THR A 249 -6.71 17.56 23.97
C THR A 249 -6.47 18.92 23.34
N ALA A 250 -6.54 20.00 24.13
CA ALA A 250 -6.27 21.36 23.66
C ALA A 250 -4.84 21.51 23.11
N TRP A 251 -3.86 20.87 23.77
CA TRP A 251 -2.48 20.85 23.28
C TRP A 251 -2.39 20.16 21.91
N ARG A 252 -3.02 19.00 21.73
CA ARG A 252 -3.03 18.31 20.44
C ARG A 252 -3.72 19.11 19.34
N GLU A 253 -4.86 19.71 19.64
CA GLU A 253 -5.64 20.53 18.71
C GLU A 253 -4.80 21.68 18.14
N HIS A 254 -4.00 22.33 18.99
CA HIS A 254 -3.08 23.39 18.58
C HIS A 254 -2.04 22.93 17.52
N TRP A 255 -1.68 21.65 17.52
CA TRP A 255 -0.63 21.09 16.64
C TRP A 255 -1.18 20.26 15.47
N LEU A 256 -2.51 20.18 15.28
CA LEU A 256 -3.13 19.29 14.29
C LEU A 256 -2.53 19.42 12.89
N MET A 257 -2.32 20.64 12.40
CA MET A 257 -1.72 20.87 11.09
C MET A 257 -0.28 20.36 11.00
N LEU A 258 0.52 20.54 12.06
CA LEU A 258 1.90 20.05 12.10
C LEU A 258 1.99 18.54 12.37
N LEU A 259 0.87 17.93 12.76
CA LEU A 259 0.64 16.51 12.93
C LEU A 259 -0.26 15.95 11.82
N ASP A 260 -0.47 16.64 10.69
CA ASP A 260 -1.34 16.11 9.64
C ASP A 260 -0.64 15.02 8.82
N LYS A 261 -1.28 13.85 8.68
CA LYS A 261 -0.64 12.71 7.99
C LYS A 261 -0.62 12.91 6.49
N SER A 262 -1.68 13.50 5.94
CA SER A 262 -1.84 13.62 4.50
C SER A 262 -0.80 14.55 3.88
N GLN A 263 -0.55 15.67 4.55
CA GLN A 263 0.40 16.71 4.19
C GLN A 263 1.79 16.53 4.81
N LEU A 264 2.06 15.39 5.45
CA LEU A 264 3.33 15.12 6.16
C LEU A 264 3.71 16.30 7.07
N GLY A 265 2.92 16.53 8.11
CA GLY A 265 3.15 17.59 9.08
C GLY A 265 4.58 17.55 9.64
N ILE A 266 5.17 18.73 9.83
CA ILE A 266 6.60 18.84 10.15
C ILE A 266 6.97 18.15 11.47
N LEU A 267 6.09 18.16 12.48
CA LEU A 267 6.34 17.46 13.75
C LEU A 267 6.38 15.94 13.54
N ARG A 268 5.54 15.41 12.65
CA ARG A 268 5.59 14.00 12.23
C ARG A 268 6.89 13.66 11.51
N TYR A 269 7.31 14.50 10.57
CA TYR A 269 8.58 14.32 9.86
C TYR A 269 9.77 14.30 10.83
N LEU A 270 9.83 15.25 11.77
CA LEU A 270 10.87 15.30 12.79
C LEU A 270 10.81 14.10 13.73
N HIS A 271 9.60 13.62 14.07
CA HIS A 271 9.42 12.46 14.95
C HIS A 271 9.99 11.21 14.29
N PHE A 272 9.69 11.03 13.01
CA PHE A 272 10.30 9.96 12.23
C PHE A 272 11.83 10.04 12.21
N LEU A 273 12.41 11.22 11.96
CA LEU A 273 13.88 11.37 11.94
C LEU A 273 14.53 11.09 13.29
N ALA A 274 13.91 11.54 14.39
CA ALA A 274 14.36 11.23 15.74
C ALA A 274 14.34 9.73 16.01
N MET A 275 13.25 9.05 15.63
CA MET A 275 13.13 7.59 15.75
C MET A 275 14.19 6.87 14.91
N ALA A 276 14.39 7.29 13.65
CA ALA A 276 15.39 6.72 12.75
C ALA A 276 16.82 6.90 13.29
N TYR A 277 17.13 8.04 13.91
CA TYR A 277 18.41 8.27 14.58
C TYR A 277 18.62 7.31 15.75
N LEU A 278 17.64 7.16 16.64
CA LEU A 278 17.71 6.26 17.79
C LEU A 278 17.87 4.80 17.37
N ILE A 279 17.08 4.36 16.39
CA ILE A 279 17.16 3.00 15.82
C ILE A 279 18.55 2.77 15.22
N ARG A 280 19.09 3.73 14.47
CA ARG A 280 20.45 3.62 13.91
C ARG A 280 21.49 3.45 15.00
N LEU A 281 21.42 4.22 16.09
CA LEU A 281 22.36 4.09 17.20
C LEU A 281 22.27 2.71 17.89
N TRP A 282 21.07 2.17 18.00
CA TRP A 282 20.85 0.81 18.49
C TRP A 282 21.48 -0.22 17.55
N MET A 283 21.26 -0.11 16.24
CA MET A 283 21.84 -1.02 15.23
C MET A 283 23.37 -1.02 15.26
N LEU A 284 24.00 0.14 15.43
CA LEU A 284 25.46 0.25 15.51
C LEU A 284 26.04 -0.47 16.74
N ARG A 285 25.27 -0.56 17.83
CA ARG A 285 25.67 -1.29 19.05
C ARG A 285 25.43 -2.79 18.98
N HIS A 286 24.51 -3.24 18.13
CA HIS A 286 24.07 -4.63 18.07
C HIS A 286 24.16 -5.23 16.66
N PRO A 287 25.32 -5.21 15.98
CA PRO A 287 25.42 -5.64 14.58
C PRO A 287 25.08 -7.13 14.36
N ALA A 288 25.32 -7.99 15.35
CA ALA A 288 25.16 -9.43 15.24
C ALA A 288 23.70 -9.89 15.03
N TRP A 289 22.71 -9.06 15.38
CA TRP A 289 21.31 -9.46 15.35
C TRP A 289 20.78 -9.79 13.94
N LEU A 290 21.36 -9.18 12.90
CA LEU A 290 20.99 -9.40 11.50
C LEU A 290 21.31 -10.82 11.01
N HIS A 291 22.16 -11.55 11.73
CA HIS A 291 22.54 -12.92 11.38
C HIS A 291 21.61 -13.99 12.00
N ASN A 292 20.62 -13.58 12.80
CA ASN A 292 19.62 -14.51 13.34
C ASN A 292 18.71 -15.04 12.21
N ARG A 293 18.48 -16.36 12.17
CA ARG A 293 17.60 -17.04 11.21
C ARG A 293 16.19 -16.45 11.15
N PHE A 294 15.61 -16.06 12.28
CA PHE A 294 14.28 -15.44 12.34
C PHE A 294 14.29 -14.02 11.73
N VAL A 295 15.38 -13.29 11.93
CA VAL A 295 15.57 -11.98 11.28
C VAL A 295 15.73 -12.17 9.76
N GLY A 296 16.33 -13.30 9.32
CA GLY A 296 16.44 -13.68 7.92
C GLY A 296 15.12 -13.85 7.18
N THR A 297 14.04 -14.28 7.85
CA THR A 297 12.71 -14.40 7.23
C THR A 297 12.09 -13.02 7.00
N LEU A 298 12.19 -12.12 7.99
CA LEU A 298 11.78 -10.71 7.88
C LEU A 298 12.57 -9.95 6.81
N ILE A 299 13.89 -10.17 6.74
CA ILE A 299 14.73 -9.66 5.66
C ILE A 299 14.13 -10.09 4.32
N THR A 300 13.91 -11.39 4.12
CA THR A 300 13.36 -11.93 2.87
C THR A 300 12.02 -11.29 2.50
N LEU A 301 11.13 -11.08 3.47
CA LEU A 301 9.86 -10.37 3.27
C LEU A 301 10.10 -8.95 2.74
N GLY A 302 11.04 -8.19 3.33
CA GLY A 302 11.39 -6.86 2.86
C GLY A 302 12.05 -6.82 1.46
N GLN A 303 12.73 -7.90 1.06
CA GLN A 303 13.29 -8.03 -0.30
C GLN A 303 12.18 -8.10 -1.37
N GLN A 304 11.01 -8.65 -1.00
CA GLN A 304 9.83 -8.81 -1.87
C GLN A 304 8.76 -7.74 -1.61
N SER A 305 9.19 -6.51 -1.31
CA SER A 305 8.30 -5.47 -0.80
C SER A 305 7.03 -5.17 -1.60
N LEU A 306 7.07 -5.14 -2.94
CA LEU A 306 5.89 -4.83 -3.75
C LEU A 306 4.85 -5.97 -3.73
N PRO A 307 5.21 -7.23 -4.05
CA PRO A 307 4.30 -8.37 -3.86
C PRO A 307 3.76 -8.48 -2.43
N MET A 308 4.61 -8.26 -1.42
CA MET A 308 4.21 -8.37 -0.02
C MET A 308 3.30 -7.23 0.43
N PHE A 309 3.46 -6.03 -0.14
CA PHE A 309 2.53 -4.94 0.07
C PHE A 309 1.15 -5.25 -0.51
N MET A 310 1.09 -5.76 -1.75
CA MET A 310 -0.17 -6.15 -2.39
C MET A 310 -0.88 -7.26 -1.61
N LEU A 311 -0.15 -8.35 -1.29
CA LEU A 311 -0.67 -9.46 -0.51
C LEU A 311 -1.12 -9.00 0.89
N GLY A 312 -0.29 -8.25 1.59
CA GLY A 312 -0.60 -7.72 2.91
C GLY A 312 -1.84 -6.82 2.88
N THR A 313 -2.02 -5.99 1.86
CA THR A 313 -3.22 -5.15 1.72
C THR A 313 -4.48 -6.00 1.53
N CYS A 314 -4.47 -7.00 0.64
CA CYS A 314 -5.59 -7.92 0.46
C CYS A 314 -5.90 -8.70 1.76
N LEU A 315 -4.86 -9.23 2.42
CA LEU A 315 -5.02 -9.95 3.69
C LEU A 315 -5.53 -9.03 4.81
N SER A 316 -5.15 -7.75 4.81
CA SER A 316 -5.65 -6.78 5.80
C SER A 316 -7.13 -6.51 5.58
N PHE A 317 -7.54 -6.41 4.31
CA PHE A 317 -8.95 -6.23 3.97
C PHE A 317 -9.80 -7.44 4.41
N VAL A 318 -9.35 -8.66 4.09
CA VAL A 318 -10.00 -9.90 4.55
C VAL A 318 -9.96 -10.03 6.07
N GLY A 319 -8.82 -9.76 6.70
CA GLY A 319 -8.64 -9.84 8.14
C GLY A 319 -9.57 -8.87 8.88
N GLY A 320 -9.71 -7.65 8.37
CA GLY A 320 -10.68 -6.69 8.87
C GLY A 320 -12.12 -7.24 8.83
N MET A 321 -12.55 -7.81 7.70
CA MET A 321 -13.89 -8.43 7.58
C MET A 321 -14.12 -9.58 8.57
N LEU A 322 -13.07 -10.33 8.89
CA LEU A 322 -13.14 -11.41 9.88
C LEU A 322 -13.28 -10.85 11.31
N LEU A 323 -12.59 -9.76 11.61
CA LEU A 323 -12.61 -9.12 12.93
C LEU A 323 -13.88 -8.30 13.18
N ASP A 324 -14.53 -7.79 12.13
CA ASP A 324 -15.76 -6.99 12.23
C ASP A 324 -16.93 -7.74 12.90
N ARG A 325 -16.87 -9.08 12.93
CA ARG A 325 -17.92 -9.94 13.51
C ARG A 325 -17.81 -10.14 15.02
N GLU A 326 -16.69 -9.75 15.62
CA GLU A 326 -16.43 -9.94 17.04
C GLU A 326 -16.12 -8.59 17.68
N GLN A 327 -16.44 -8.41 18.96
CA GLN A 327 -15.78 -7.37 19.76
C GLN A 327 -14.30 -7.76 19.92
N ALA A 328 -13.52 -7.56 18.86
CA ALA A 328 -12.18 -8.09 18.74
C ALA A 328 -11.29 -7.52 19.85
N ASN A 329 -10.78 -8.41 20.69
CA ASN A 329 -9.75 -8.10 21.68
C ASN A 329 -8.40 -8.67 21.24
N LEU A 330 -7.32 -8.35 21.97
CA LEU A 330 -5.96 -8.74 21.61
C LEU A 330 -5.77 -10.26 21.43
N ILE A 331 -6.55 -11.08 22.13
CA ILE A 331 -6.44 -12.54 22.10
C ILE A 331 -7.23 -13.10 20.93
N ASN A 332 -8.49 -12.69 20.78
CA ASN A 332 -9.37 -13.19 19.71
C ASN A 332 -8.89 -12.75 18.31
N SER A 333 -8.21 -11.60 18.20
CA SER A 333 -7.62 -11.17 16.94
C SER A 333 -6.27 -11.83 16.62
N ALA A 334 -5.67 -12.55 17.57
CA ALA A 334 -4.35 -13.16 17.39
C ALA A 334 -4.31 -14.20 16.26
N PRO A 335 -5.29 -15.12 16.10
CA PRO A 335 -5.29 -16.06 14.99
C PRO A 335 -5.28 -15.37 13.62
N VAL A 336 -6.06 -14.31 13.43
CA VAL A 336 -6.11 -13.54 12.17
C VAL A 336 -4.77 -12.86 11.88
N ASN A 337 -4.19 -12.17 12.87
CA ASN A 337 -2.90 -11.50 12.73
C ASN A 337 -1.77 -12.50 12.46
N LEU A 338 -1.68 -13.57 13.24
CA LEU A 338 -0.63 -14.58 13.12
C LEU A 338 -0.75 -15.37 11.82
N ALA A 339 -1.97 -15.72 11.38
CA ALA A 339 -2.20 -16.38 10.10
C ALA A 339 -1.78 -15.48 8.94
N GLY A 340 -2.17 -14.19 8.95
CA GLY A 340 -1.76 -13.24 7.92
C GLY A 340 -0.23 -13.08 7.84
N ILE A 341 0.43 -12.92 8.99
CA ILE A 341 1.91 -12.87 9.06
C ILE A 341 2.54 -14.15 8.53
N ALA A 342 2.01 -15.32 8.93
CA ALA A 342 2.52 -16.62 8.47
C ALA A 342 2.38 -16.78 6.95
N ILE A 343 1.24 -16.39 6.38
CA ILE A 343 1.00 -16.41 4.93
C ILE A 343 2.00 -15.47 4.23
N MET A 344 2.17 -14.24 4.70
CA MET A 344 3.14 -13.30 4.13
C MET A 344 4.57 -13.84 4.15
N LEU A 345 5.01 -14.43 5.26
CA LEU A 345 6.34 -15.03 5.39
C LEU A 345 6.52 -16.22 4.44
N LEU A 346 5.52 -17.11 4.39
CA LEU A 346 5.54 -18.28 3.51
C LEU A 346 5.61 -17.87 2.04
N VAL A 347 4.77 -16.94 1.60
CA VAL A 347 4.78 -16.46 0.21
C VAL A 347 6.09 -15.73 -0.09
N ALA A 348 6.64 -14.93 0.83
CA ALA A 348 7.94 -14.29 0.64
C ALA A 348 9.08 -15.31 0.46
N GLN A 349 9.10 -16.38 1.26
CA GLN A 349 10.05 -17.48 1.11
C GLN A 349 9.88 -18.19 -0.24
N THR A 350 8.64 -18.47 -0.65
CA THR A 350 8.32 -19.10 -1.93
C THR A 350 8.79 -18.24 -3.11
N LEU A 351 8.49 -16.93 -3.10
CA LEU A 351 8.95 -16.03 -4.15
C LEU A 351 10.48 -15.96 -4.23
N LYS A 352 11.17 -15.90 -3.08
CA LYS A 352 12.64 -15.96 -3.05
C LYS A 352 13.18 -17.26 -3.62
N TRP A 353 12.53 -18.38 -3.35
CA TRP A 353 12.90 -19.68 -3.92
C TRP A 353 12.65 -19.70 -5.43
N LEU A 354 11.50 -19.21 -5.91
CA LEU A 354 11.18 -19.11 -7.34
C LEU A 354 12.17 -18.20 -8.09
N ASP A 355 12.59 -17.09 -7.50
CA ASP A 355 13.59 -16.17 -8.08
C ASP A 355 14.95 -16.84 -8.32
N GLN A 356 15.29 -17.90 -7.56
CA GLN A 356 16.51 -18.68 -7.75
C GLN A 356 16.43 -19.61 -8.97
N LYS A 357 15.26 -19.73 -9.62
CA LYS A 357 14.99 -20.62 -10.75
C LYS A 357 15.45 -22.05 -10.43
N PRO A 358 14.89 -22.70 -9.39
CA PRO A 358 15.34 -23.99 -8.87
C PRO A 358 15.36 -25.09 -9.94
N TRP A 359 14.46 -24.99 -10.93
CA TRP A 359 14.43 -25.87 -12.09
C TRP A 359 15.67 -25.78 -13.01
N LYS A 360 16.46 -24.69 -12.95
CA LYS A 360 17.75 -24.58 -13.66
C LYS A 360 18.93 -25.19 -12.90
N ALA A 361 18.76 -25.46 -11.60
CA ALA A 361 19.79 -26.07 -10.75
C ALA A 361 19.77 -27.61 -10.79
N VAL A 362 18.83 -28.20 -11.54
CA VAL A 362 18.83 -29.63 -11.84
C VAL A 362 20.03 -29.92 -12.73
N ARG A 363 21.10 -30.48 -12.14
CA ARG A 363 22.23 -31.02 -12.90
C ARG A 363 21.71 -32.03 -13.92
N GLU A 364 22.30 -32.05 -15.11
CA GLU A 364 22.09 -33.14 -16.08
C GLU A 364 22.18 -34.48 -15.33
N PRO A 365 21.16 -35.34 -15.41
CA PRO A 365 21.22 -36.64 -14.75
C PRO A 365 22.39 -37.42 -15.34
N GLN A 366 23.38 -37.76 -14.50
CA GLN A 366 24.24 -38.89 -14.81
C GLN A 366 23.36 -40.15 -14.70
N ALA A 367 22.99 -40.70 -15.87
CA ALA A 367 22.20 -41.90 -16.12
C ALA A 367 20.67 -41.83 -15.84
N PRO A 368 19.84 -42.49 -16.66
CA PRO A 368 18.39 -42.39 -16.58
C PRO A 368 17.86 -43.26 -15.44
N VAL A 369 17.40 -42.64 -14.35
CA VAL A 369 16.41 -43.26 -13.45
C VAL A 369 15.01 -42.91 -13.97
N ALA A 370 14.75 -43.25 -15.23
CA ALA A 370 13.45 -43.10 -15.84
C ALA A 370 12.67 -44.39 -15.58
N THR A 371 11.79 -44.42 -14.57
CA THR A 371 10.62 -45.32 -14.50
C THR A 371 9.79 -45.17 -13.22
N ARG A 372 10.32 -44.64 -12.11
CA ARG A 372 9.61 -44.66 -10.80
C ARG A 372 8.85 -43.38 -10.39
N LEU A 373 9.00 -42.27 -11.10
CA LEU A 373 8.38 -40.98 -10.73
C LEU A 373 7.16 -40.60 -11.59
N TRP A 374 6.88 -41.34 -12.66
CA TRP A 374 5.81 -41.03 -13.62
C TRP A 374 4.42 -40.91 -12.96
N PRO A 375 4.00 -41.82 -12.06
CA PRO A 375 2.66 -41.73 -11.46
C PRO A 375 2.50 -40.48 -10.58
N GLN A 376 3.55 -40.12 -9.84
CA GLN A 376 3.55 -38.94 -8.96
C GLN A 376 3.61 -37.64 -9.77
N GLN A 377 4.40 -37.60 -10.85
CA GLN A 377 4.48 -36.46 -11.76
C GLN A 377 3.17 -36.27 -12.53
N MET A 378 2.50 -37.34 -12.95
CA MET A 378 1.17 -37.26 -13.56
C MET A 378 0.11 -36.81 -12.57
N ALA A 379 0.09 -37.32 -11.33
CA ALA A 379 -0.84 -36.85 -10.32
C ALA A 379 -0.67 -35.35 -10.02
N LEU A 380 0.58 -34.88 -9.97
CA LEU A 380 0.90 -33.47 -9.74
C LEU A 380 0.57 -32.61 -10.97
N ALA A 381 0.82 -33.09 -12.18
CA ALA A 381 0.43 -32.42 -13.43
C ALA A 381 -1.09 -32.35 -13.59
N VAL A 382 -1.82 -33.42 -13.29
CA VAL A 382 -3.29 -33.47 -13.30
C VAL A 382 -3.85 -32.53 -12.23
N GLY A 383 -3.26 -32.50 -11.03
CA GLY A 383 -3.64 -31.55 -9.97
C GLY A 383 -3.42 -30.09 -10.39
N LEU A 384 -2.26 -29.78 -10.99
CA LEU A 384 -1.97 -28.43 -11.50
C LEU A 384 -2.87 -28.05 -12.67
N LEU A 385 -3.17 -28.98 -13.58
CA LEU A 385 -4.10 -28.78 -14.68
C LEU A 385 -5.53 -28.58 -14.19
N ALA A 386 -5.98 -29.34 -13.19
CA ALA A 386 -7.29 -29.19 -12.56
C ALA A 386 -7.42 -27.84 -11.83
N MET A 387 -6.37 -27.40 -11.13
CA MET A 387 -6.33 -26.07 -10.51
C MET A 387 -6.32 -24.94 -11.54
N ALA A 388 -5.62 -25.12 -12.67
CA ALA A 388 -5.58 -24.15 -13.76
C ALA A 388 -6.89 -24.13 -14.59
N SER A 389 -7.62 -25.24 -14.65
CA SER A 389 -8.88 -25.37 -15.38
C SER A 389 -10.12 -25.10 -14.52
N ALA A 390 -10.02 -25.12 -13.19
CA ALA A 390 -11.14 -24.79 -12.30
C ALA A 390 -11.79 -23.42 -12.59
N PRO A 391 -11.04 -22.33 -12.89
CA PRO A 391 -11.63 -21.07 -13.32
C PRO A 391 -12.39 -21.17 -14.66
N LEU A 392 -11.90 -21.99 -15.59
CA LEU A 392 -12.55 -22.22 -16.89
C LEU A 392 -13.82 -23.07 -16.76
N LEU A 393 -13.85 -24.02 -15.83
CA LEU A 393 -15.01 -24.84 -15.54
C LEU A 393 -16.12 -24.05 -14.82
N LEU A 394 -15.73 -23.14 -13.92
CA LEU A 394 -16.67 -22.19 -13.30
C LEU A 394 -17.31 -21.27 -14.36
N LEU A 395 -16.51 -20.77 -15.32
CA LEU A 395 -17.02 -20.00 -16.47
C LEU A 395 -18.01 -20.79 -17.33
N GLN A 396 -17.79 -22.09 -17.56
CA GLN A 396 -18.72 -22.93 -18.32
C GLN A 396 -20.02 -23.19 -17.56
N HIS A 397 -19.94 -23.37 -16.24
CA HIS A 397 -21.13 -23.62 -15.41
C HIS A 397 -22.05 -22.40 -15.38
N GLU A 398 -21.51 -21.18 -15.22
CA GLU A 398 -22.32 -19.95 -15.25
C GLU A 398 -22.95 -19.70 -16.62
N THR A 399 -22.21 -19.94 -17.72
CA THR A 399 -22.75 -19.80 -19.08
C THR A 399 -23.91 -20.77 -19.33
N GLN A 400 -23.84 -22.00 -18.83
CA GLN A 400 -24.92 -22.99 -18.94
C GLN A 400 -26.13 -22.61 -18.09
N THR A 401 -25.94 -22.16 -16.85
CA THR A 401 -27.04 -21.71 -15.98
C THR A 401 -27.73 -20.47 -16.55
N ALA A 402 -26.97 -19.54 -17.12
CA ALA A 402 -27.52 -18.36 -17.81
C ALA A 402 -28.29 -18.74 -19.09
N MET A 403 -27.81 -19.72 -19.87
CA MET A 403 -28.54 -20.23 -21.03
C MET A 403 -29.84 -20.93 -20.64
N VAL A 404 -29.83 -21.78 -19.60
CA VAL A 404 -31.03 -22.48 -19.11
C VAL A 404 -32.08 -21.49 -18.60
N MET A 405 -31.68 -20.48 -17.83
CA MET A 405 -32.59 -19.42 -17.36
C MET A 405 -33.15 -18.57 -18.50
N ALA A 406 -32.35 -18.30 -19.54
CA ALA A 406 -32.81 -17.58 -20.73
C ALA A 406 -33.78 -18.42 -21.59
N GLN A 407 -33.64 -19.74 -21.58
CA GLN A 407 -34.49 -20.68 -22.30
C GLN A 407 -35.82 -20.90 -21.56
N ASP A 408 -35.80 -21.04 -20.23
CA ASP A 408 -37.01 -21.04 -19.39
C ASP A 408 -37.79 -19.74 -19.50
N ALA A 409 -37.11 -18.59 -19.63
CA ALA A 409 -37.77 -17.30 -19.86
C ALA A 409 -38.39 -17.16 -21.26
N ALA A 410 -37.81 -17.84 -22.28
CA ALA A 410 -38.35 -17.86 -23.64
C ALA A 410 -39.56 -18.81 -23.78
N ASP A 411 -39.60 -19.90 -23.01
CA ASP A 411 -40.71 -20.87 -23.02
C ASP A 411 -41.97 -20.39 -22.25
N ILE A 412 -41.88 -19.27 -21.51
CA ILE A 412 -43.02 -18.67 -20.77
C ILE A 412 -43.90 -17.76 -21.65
N VAL A 413 -43.55 -17.50 -22.92
CA VAL A 413 -44.35 -16.63 -23.80
C VAL A 413 -44.83 -17.37 -25.04
N VAL A 414 -45.89 -18.17 -24.93
CA VAL A 414 -46.99 -18.23 -25.92
C VAL A 414 -48.28 -18.72 -25.23
N SER A 415 -49.19 -17.79 -24.95
CA SER A 415 -50.63 -18.08 -24.97
C SER A 415 -51.32 -16.88 -25.64
N PRO A 416 -52.03 -17.05 -26.76
CA PRO A 416 -52.65 -15.93 -27.46
C PRO A 416 -53.89 -15.48 -26.68
N LEU A 417 -53.88 -14.25 -26.16
CA LEU A 417 -55.05 -13.58 -25.61
C LEU A 417 -55.86 -12.96 -26.75
N GLU A 418 -57.15 -13.28 -26.79
CA GLU A 418 -58.16 -12.64 -27.64
C GLU A 418 -58.27 -11.12 -27.32
N PRO A 419 -58.67 -10.28 -28.29
CA PRO A 419 -58.68 -8.83 -28.10
C PRO A 419 -59.95 -8.39 -27.37
N GLU A 420 -59.80 -7.94 -26.13
CA GLU A 420 -60.85 -7.21 -25.40
C GLU A 420 -60.64 -5.70 -25.59
N ILE A 421 -61.62 -5.05 -26.23
CA ILE A 421 -61.63 -3.61 -26.49
C ILE A 421 -62.01 -2.89 -25.19
N VAL A 422 -61.11 -2.05 -24.65
CA VAL A 422 -61.45 -1.12 -23.57
C VAL A 422 -61.10 0.31 -24.01
N THR A 423 -62.12 1.16 -23.99
CA THR A 423 -62.13 2.57 -24.37
C THR A 423 -61.37 3.44 -23.36
N GLU A 424 -60.53 4.35 -23.87
CA GLU A 424 -59.85 5.43 -23.13
C GLU A 424 -60.85 6.45 -22.57
N ASP A 425 -60.69 6.81 -21.29
CA ASP A 425 -61.17 8.08 -20.75
C ASP A 425 -59.97 8.87 -20.18
N VAL A 426 -59.72 10.02 -20.81
CA VAL A 426 -58.71 11.01 -20.44
C VAL A 426 -59.28 11.92 -19.36
N VAL A 427 -58.65 12.00 -18.19
CA VAL A 427 -58.98 13.01 -17.17
C VAL A 427 -57.79 13.92 -16.88
N TYR A 428 -58.03 15.19 -17.18
CA TYR A 428 -57.21 16.39 -16.96
C TYR A 428 -57.16 16.77 -15.47
N GLN A 429 -55.98 17.15 -14.95
CA GLN A 429 -55.85 17.87 -13.67
C GLN A 429 -55.16 19.24 -13.88
N PRO A 430 -55.77 20.37 -13.49
CA PRO A 430 -55.14 21.69 -13.52
C PRO A 430 -54.32 21.95 -12.24
N GLY A 431 -53.35 22.86 -12.34
CA GLY A 431 -52.41 23.22 -11.27
C GLY A 431 -52.80 24.43 -10.42
N GLN A 432 -51.88 24.68 -9.47
CA GLN A 432 -51.71 25.82 -8.53
C GLN A 432 -52.54 25.79 -7.23
N ASP A 433 -51.86 25.69 -6.07
CA ASP A 433 -51.50 26.88 -5.27
C ASP A 433 -50.60 26.61 -4.04
N ALA A 434 -49.78 27.63 -3.78
CA ALA A 434 -49.03 28.12 -2.61
C ALA A 434 -48.79 27.29 -1.31
N ILE A 435 -47.49 27.21 -0.96
CA ILE A 435 -46.81 27.62 0.30
C ILE A 435 -47.53 27.39 1.64
N ASP A 436 -46.92 26.57 2.51
CA ASP A 436 -46.71 26.95 3.93
C ASP A 436 -45.51 26.18 4.53
N MET A 437 -44.59 26.92 5.17
CA MET A 437 -43.45 26.38 5.92
C MET A 437 -43.73 26.55 7.42
N PRO A 438 -43.58 25.51 8.26
CA PRO A 438 -43.55 25.72 9.69
C PRO A 438 -42.11 25.90 10.18
N ASP A 439 -41.85 27.09 10.75
CA ASP A 439 -40.81 27.31 11.74
C ASP A 439 -40.99 26.36 12.92
N THR A 440 -39.92 25.70 13.38
CA THR A 440 -39.58 25.53 14.80
C THR A 440 -38.25 24.80 15.00
N LEU A 441 -37.29 25.57 15.54
CA LEU A 441 -36.13 25.22 16.39
C LEU A 441 -34.98 24.39 15.82
#